data_AF-A0A6N6KNQ4-F1
#
_entry.id   AF-A0A6N6KNQ4-F1
#
_cell.length_a   1.000
_cell.length_b   1.000
_cell.length_c   1.000
_cell.angle_alpha   90.00
_cell.angle_beta   90.00
_cell.angle_gamma   90.00
#
_symmetry.space_group_name_H-M   'P 1'
#
loop_
_entity.id
_entity.type
_entity.pdbx_description
1 polymer ?
#
loop_
_entity_poly.entity_id
_entity_poly.type
_entity_poly.pdbx_seq_one_letter_code
_entity_poly.pdbx_strand_id
1 'polypeptide(L)'
;MQDHNTRAKLIHEKLKEEFAKLGLDPAEVVQYFTEDLDHLNRIYAGLLKFTQKYLEHQSKELMELTGDPFPPVFPGISPDSDWYRFERWVRGESVRETIKAQLPDSLTIKASSELTDDELPEAINSILKAMADKGFYVDLKDIPDRLFYEYVLDWIEEEHELCPGGGWHLDGCTGYCPGCIQRPWCDVGKSSVWPEDEDEGKMTLPEELKNYVSSSKYSLPIMLKEESENPRDYFNEEEDSFISEN
;
A
#
# COMPACT_ATOMS: atom_id res chain seq x y z
N MET A 1 -17.96 10.00 31.45
CA MET A 1 -17.59 9.58 30.08
C MET A 1 -17.50 10.77 29.10
N GLN A 2 -18.46 11.72 29.09
CA GLN A 2 -18.38 12.94 28.25
C GLN A 2 -17.14 13.84 28.53
N ASP A 3 -16.69 13.91 29.78
CA ASP A 3 -15.57 14.77 30.20
C ASP A 3 -14.20 14.31 29.64
N HIS A 4 -13.97 13.00 29.61
CA HIS A 4 -12.71 12.41 29.12
C HIS A 4 -12.51 12.65 27.62
N ASN A 5 -13.54 12.42 26.81
CA ASN A 5 -13.50 12.64 25.37
C ASN A 5 -13.28 14.12 25.03
N THR A 6 -13.88 15.02 25.80
CA THR A 6 -13.69 16.48 25.65
C THR A 6 -12.24 16.88 25.93
N ARG A 7 -11.62 16.33 26.98
CA ARG A 7 -10.22 16.57 27.30
C ARG A 7 -9.27 16.05 26.23
N ALA A 8 -9.46 14.82 25.75
CA ALA A 8 -8.62 14.23 24.70
C ALA A 8 -8.65 15.06 23.41
N LYS A 9 -9.83 15.57 23.02
CA LYS A 9 -9.99 16.48 21.88
C LYS A 9 -9.26 17.80 22.05
N LEU A 10 -9.36 18.43 23.22
CA LEU A 10 -8.64 19.68 23.50
C LEU A 10 -7.12 19.50 23.45
N ILE A 11 -6.61 18.38 23.95
CA ILE A 11 -5.18 18.03 23.85
C ILE A 11 -4.78 17.85 22.39
N HIS A 12 -5.60 17.14 21.62
CA HIS A 12 -5.36 16.88 20.21
C HIS A 12 -5.24 18.17 19.39
N GLU A 13 -6.22 19.06 19.51
CA GLU A 13 -6.21 20.35 18.82
C GLU A 13 -5.00 21.20 19.22
N LYS A 14 -4.66 21.23 20.51
CA LYS A 14 -3.47 21.93 20.98
C LYS A 14 -2.19 21.39 20.35
N LEU A 15 -2.05 20.06 20.22
CA LEU A 15 -0.88 19.45 19.59
C LEU A 15 -0.80 19.84 18.10
N LYS A 16 -1.93 19.82 17.38
CA LYS A 16 -2.00 20.28 15.99
C LYS A 16 -1.60 21.76 15.86
N GLU A 17 -2.03 22.62 16.78
CA GLU A 17 -1.63 24.02 16.82
C GLU A 17 -0.11 24.18 17.03
N GLU A 18 0.51 23.38 17.90
CA GLU A 18 1.96 23.44 18.10
C GLU A 18 2.74 22.98 16.86
N PHE A 19 2.28 21.94 16.15
CA PHE A 19 2.88 21.54 14.86
C PHE A 19 2.67 22.61 13.78
N ALA A 20 1.50 23.24 13.73
CA ALA A 20 1.23 24.31 12.78
C ALA A 20 2.16 25.52 12.97
N LYS A 21 2.58 25.82 14.21
CA LYS A 21 3.62 26.85 14.47
C LYS A 21 4.99 26.50 13.88
N LEU A 22 5.27 25.21 13.69
CA LEU A 22 6.47 24.71 13.00
C LEU A 22 6.26 24.60 11.49
N GLY A 23 5.05 24.87 10.97
CA GLY A 23 4.71 24.67 9.57
C GLY A 23 4.54 23.21 9.16
N LEU A 24 4.23 22.33 10.12
CA LEU A 24 4.15 20.88 9.92
C LEU A 24 2.73 20.37 10.15
N ASP A 25 2.29 19.37 9.38
CA ASP A 25 1.10 18.57 9.67
C ASP A 25 1.51 17.15 10.08
N PRO A 26 1.30 16.74 11.34
CA PRO A 26 1.66 15.40 11.80
C PRO A 26 0.86 14.28 11.10
N ALA A 27 -0.29 14.58 10.48
CA ALA A 27 -1.07 13.57 9.76
C ALA A 27 -0.36 13.05 8.50
N GLU A 28 0.58 13.81 7.94
CA GLU A 28 1.37 13.39 6.76
C GLU A 28 2.34 12.25 7.09
N VAL A 29 2.76 12.16 8.36
CA VAL A 29 3.81 11.25 8.85
C VAL A 29 3.32 10.38 10.00
N VAL A 30 2.03 10.29 10.28
CA VAL A 30 1.49 9.41 11.31
C VAL A 30 0.26 8.70 10.75
N GLN A 31 0.48 7.53 10.16
CA GLN A 31 -0.60 6.68 9.61
C GLN A 31 -1.01 5.59 10.61
N TYR A 32 -1.64 6.00 11.72
CA TYR A 32 -2.27 5.06 12.65
C TYR A 32 -3.78 5.07 12.47
N PHE A 33 -4.35 3.93 12.11
CA PHE A 33 -5.79 3.69 12.15
C PHE A 33 -6.21 3.36 13.59
N THR A 34 -6.27 4.37 14.45
CA THR A 34 -6.81 4.22 15.80
C THR A 34 -7.89 5.24 16.08
N GLU A 35 -9.03 4.77 16.60
CA GLU A 35 -10.08 5.63 17.14
C GLU A 35 -9.75 6.09 18.58
N ASP A 36 -8.69 5.55 19.20
CA ASP A 36 -8.21 5.95 20.53
C ASP A 36 -7.39 7.25 20.45
N LEU A 37 -8.09 8.36 20.67
CA LEU A 37 -7.51 9.69 20.63
C LEU A 37 -6.41 9.91 21.69
N ASP A 38 -6.46 9.24 22.84
CA ASP A 38 -5.41 9.37 23.84
C ASP A 38 -4.12 8.67 23.41
N HIS A 39 -4.25 7.56 22.68
CA HIS A 39 -3.09 6.91 22.06
C HIS A 39 -2.46 7.81 20.99
N LEU A 40 -3.27 8.37 20.10
CA LEU A 40 -2.81 9.30 19.07
C LEU A 40 -2.14 10.55 19.69
N ASN A 41 -2.72 11.11 20.75
CA ASN A 41 -2.13 12.24 21.47
C ASN A 41 -0.76 11.92 22.07
N ARG A 42 -0.54 10.70 22.58
CA ARG A 42 0.78 10.26 23.07
C ARG A 42 1.80 10.21 21.93
N ILE A 43 1.40 9.70 20.77
CA ILE A 43 2.26 9.65 19.56
C ILE A 43 2.62 11.08 19.13
N TYR A 44 1.62 11.96 18.98
CA TYR A 44 1.83 13.35 18.56
C TYR A 44 2.71 14.13 19.54
N ALA A 45 2.50 13.95 20.86
CA ALA A 45 3.35 14.59 21.87
C ALA A 45 4.80 14.10 21.80
N GLY A 46 4.99 12.79 21.59
CA GLY A 46 6.32 12.21 21.39
C GLY A 46 7.00 12.75 20.13
N LEU A 47 6.28 12.76 19.01
CA LEU A 47 6.74 13.30 17.73
C LEU A 47 7.09 14.78 17.83
N LEU A 48 6.27 15.60 18.50
CA LEU A 48 6.51 17.03 18.66
C LEU A 48 7.80 17.28 19.46
N LYS A 49 7.97 16.57 20.59
CA LYS A 49 9.18 16.66 21.42
C LYS A 49 10.42 16.26 20.61
N PHE A 50 10.33 15.15 19.87
CA PHE A 50 11.43 14.68 19.04
C PHE A 50 11.77 15.69 17.93
N THR A 51 10.76 16.24 17.27
CA THR A 51 10.91 17.23 16.19
C THR A 51 11.60 18.50 16.70
N GLN A 52 11.14 19.04 17.83
CA GLN A 52 11.77 20.22 18.44
C GLN A 52 13.25 19.98 18.73
N LYS A 53 13.59 18.80 19.26
CA LYS A 53 14.97 18.42 19.51
C LYS A 53 15.78 18.22 18.22
N TYR A 54 15.20 17.59 17.21
CA TYR A 54 15.84 17.47 15.90
C TYR A 54 16.14 18.85 15.31
N LEU A 55 15.24 19.82 15.43
CA LEU A 55 15.46 21.19 14.94
C LEU A 55 16.64 21.90 15.63
N GLU A 56 17.00 21.52 16.85
CA GLU A 56 18.19 22.03 17.56
C GLU A 56 19.51 21.44 17.03
N HIS A 57 19.49 20.19 16.54
CA HIS A 57 20.69 19.44 16.14
C HIS A 57 20.87 19.29 14.62
N GLN A 58 19.77 19.16 13.88
CA GLN A 58 19.68 18.93 12.44
C GLN A 58 20.56 17.78 11.92
N SER A 59 20.68 16.71 12.72
CA SER A 59 21.47 15.52 12.37
C SER A 59 20.89 14.28 13.02
N LYS A 60 20.66 13.25 12.20
CA LYS A 60 20.28 11.90 12.64
C LYS A 60 21.29 11.32 13.63
N GLU A 61 22.58 11.42 13.30
CA GLU A 61 23.67 10.88 14.12
C GLU A 61 23.70 11.51 15.51
N LEU A 62 23.51 12.84 15.61
CA LEU A 62 23.46 13.52 16.90
C LEU A 62 22.21 13.14 17.69
N MET A 63 21.06 12.98 17.02
CA MET A 63 19.83 12.52 17.67
C MET A 63 19.97 11.11 18.24
N GLU A 64 20.57 10.19 17.49
CA GLU A 64 20.82 8.81 17.93
C GLU A 64 21.72 8.76 19.17
N LEU A 65 22.74 9.63 19.25
CA LEU A 65 23.62 9.73 20.43
C LEU A 65 22.89 10.19 21.70
N THR A 66 21.73 10.83 21.57
CA THR A 66 20.97 11.30 22.73
C THR A 66 20.18 10.20 23.43
N GLY A 67 20.02 9.03 22.78
CA GLY A 67 19.29 7.88 23.32
C GLY A 67 17.78 8.07 23.41
N ASP A 68 17.22 9.18 22.90
CA ASP A 68 15.77 9.35 22.78
C ASP A 68 15.23 8.44 21.67
N PRO A 69 14.13 7.70 21.90
CA PRO A 69 13.58 6.81 20.89
C PRO A 69 13.00 7.62 19.71
N PHE A 70 13.30 7.19 18.49
CA PHE A 70 12.69 7.74 17.28
C PHE A 70 11.20 7.39 17.24
N PRO A 71 10.28 8.39 17.16
CA PRO A 71 8.85 8.12 17.08
C PRO A 71 8.49 7.41 15.77
N PRO A 72 7.48 6.52 15.78
CA PRO A 72 7.03 5.85 14.57
C PRO A 72 6.40 6.86 13.61
N VAL A 73 7.00 7.02 12.43
CA VAL A 73 6.50 7.87 11.34
C VAL A 73 5.75 7.02 10.30
N PHE A 74 6.22 5.81 10.05
CA PHE A 74 5.45 4.83 9.28
C PHE A 74 5.90 3.41 9.64
N PRO A 75 5.48 2.92 10.81
CA PRO A 75 5.95 1.64 11.31
C PRO A 75 5.50 0.53 10.35
N GLY A 76 6.44 -0.08 9.64
CA GLY A 76 6.12 -1.21 8.74
C GLY A 76 7.06 -1.38 7.54
N ILE A 77 7.87 -0.37 7.20
CA ILE A 77 8.81 -0.47 6.08
C ILE A 77 10.23 -0.73 6.58
N SER A 78 10.91 0.33 7.07
CA SER A 78 12.25 0.23 7.63
C SER A 78 12.58 1.49 8.46
N PRO A 79 13.48 1.40 9.45
CA PRO A 79 13.94 2.57 10.19
C PRO A 79 14.56 3.67 9.32
N ASP A 80 15.26 3.30 8.23
CA ASP A 80 15.88 4.27 7.33
C ASP A 80 14.84 5.01 6.47
N SER A 81 13.79 4.31 6.03
CA SER A 81 12.65 4.92 5.33
C SER A 81 11.92 5.91 6.23
N ASP A 82 11.68 5.57 7.49
CA ASP A 82 11.02 6.45 8.45
C ASP A 82 11.86 7.71 8.72
N TRP A 83 13.18 7.56 8.89
CA TRP A 83 14.09 8.69 9.05
C TRP A 83 14.07 9.61 7.84
N TYR A 84 14.20 9.06 6.64
CA TYR A 84 14.20 9.87 5.42
C TYR A 84 12.91 10.68 5.26
N ARG A 85 11.76 10.04 5.49
CA ARG A 85 10.46 10.72 5.44
C ARG A 85 10.33 11.79 6.51
N PHE A 86 10.78 11.50 7.73
CA PHE A 86 10.82 12.49 8.81
C PHE A 86 11.65 13.72 8.43
N GLU A 87 12.85 13.53 7.90
CA GLU A 87 13.71 14.66 7.51
C GLU A 87 13.11 15.49 6.38
N ARG A 88 12.51 14.84 5.37
CA ARG A 88 11.78 15.52 4.29
C ARG A 88 10.61 16.34 4.84
N TRP A 89 9.79 15.72 5.67
CA TRP A 89 8.65 16.37 6.32
C TRP A 89 9.07 17.60 7.13
N VAL A 90 10.13 17.50 7.94
CA VAL A 90 10.66 18.63 8.72
C VAL A 90 11.15 19.76 7.82
N ARG A 91 11.64 19.45 6.61
CA ARG A 91 12.02 20.46 5.59
C ARG A 91 10.83 21.02 4.79
N GLY A 92 9.61 20.55 5.03
CA GLY A 92 8.42 20.91 4.25
C GLY A 92 8.40 20.30 2.85
N GLU A 93 9.16 19.22 2.63
CA GLU A 93 9.17 18.45 1.39
C GLU A 93 8.10 17.35 1.45
N SER A 94 7.58 16.94 0.29
CA SER A 94 6.59 15.87 0.24
C SER A 94 7.17 14.55 0.78
N VAL A 95 6.36 13.82 1.55
CA VAL A 95 6.69 12.47 2.07
C VAL A 95 6.10 11.33 1.24
N ARG A 96 5.31 11.69 0.24
CA ARG A 96 4.75 10.79 -0.77
C ARG A 96 4.96 11.42 -2.14
N GLU A 97 5.23 10.60 -3.14
CA GLU A 97 5.35 11.07 -4.52
C GLU A 97 4.72 10.03 -5.44
N THR A 98 4.28 10.48 -6.62
CA THR A 98 3.90 9.54 -7.66
C THR A 98 5.13 8.79 -8.15
N ILE A 99 4.97 7.56 -8.65
CA ILE A 99 6.10 6.84 -9.24
C ILE A 99 6.63 7.65 -10.42
N LYS A 100 5.73 8.21 -11.23
CA LYS A 100 6.06 9.03 -12.39
C LYS A 100 6.97 10.21 -12.04
N ALA A 101 6.74 10.90 -10.92
CA ALA A 101 7.59 12.00 -10.46
C ALA A 101 9.02 11.54 -10.11
N GLN A 102 9.21 10.25 -9.82
CA GLN A 102 10.50 9.66 -9.49
C GLN A 102 11.22 9.08 -10.72
N LEU A 103 10.52 8.87 -11.84
CA LEU A 103 11.09 8.33 -13.08
C LEU A 103 11.94 9.38 -13.82
N PRO A 104 12.87 8.96 -14.70
CA PRO A 104 13.66 9.90 -15.49
C PRO A 104 12.80 10.75 -16.43
N ASP A 105 13.05 12.06 -16.49
CA ASP A 105 12.36 12.98 -17.43
C ASP A 105 12.51 12.59 -18.91
N SER A 106 13.55 11.81 -19.24
CA SER A 106 13.77 11.29 -20.59
C SER A 106 12.84 10.15 -20.98
N LEU A 107 12.15 9.52 -20.02
CA LEU A 107 11.23 8.43 -20.28
C LEU A 107 9.93 8.99 -20.86
N THR A 108 9.61 8.58 -22.09
CA THR A 108 8.33 8.93 -22.72
C THR A 108 7.31 7.83 -22.43
N ILE A 109 6.28 8.17 -21.67
CA ILE A 109 5.17 7.28 -21.34
C ILE A 109 3.99 7.66 -22.25
N LYS A 110 3.57 6.73 -23.11
CA LYS A 110 2.43 6.92 -24.02
C LYS A 110 1.16 6.37 -23.39
N ALA A 111 0.00 6.87 -23.81
CA ALA A 111 -1.25 6.22 -23.43
C ALA A 111 -1.36 4.84 -24.11
N SER A 112 -2.04 3.89 -23.45
CA SER A 112 -2.29 2.54 -24.02
C SER A 112 -2.87 2.59 -25.44
N SER A 113 -3.81 3.51 -25.69
CA SER A 113 -4.47 3.69 -26.99
C SER A 113 -3.56 4.19 -28.13
N GLU A 114 -2.38 4.70 -27.80
CA GLU A 114 -1.38 5.17 -28.78
C GLU A 114 -0.37 4.09 -29.17
N LEU A 115 -0.45 2.92 -28.52
CA LEU A 115 0.44 1.78 -28.77
C LEU A 115 -0.30 0.67 -29.50
N THR A 116 0.35 0.12 -30.52
CA THR A 116 -0.04 -1.16 -31.13
C THR A 116 0.36 -2.33 -30.23
N ASP A 117 -0.23 -3.50 -30.47
CA ASP A 117 0.10 -4.70 -29.67
C ASP A 117 1.55 -5.16 -29.86
N ASP A 118 2.16 -4.89 -31.02
CA ASP A 118 3.58 -5.18 -31.29
C ASP A 118 4.52 -4.23 -30.53
N GLU A 119 4.08 -3.01 -30.18
CA GLU A 119 4.87 -2.01 -29.45
C GLU A 119 4.77 -2.15 -27.92
N LEU A 120 3.72 -2.81 -27.42
CA LEU A 120 3.45 -2.97 -25.98
C LEU A 120 4.62 -3.62 -25.23
N PRO A 121 5.21 -4.74 -25.68
CA PRO A 121 6.29 -5.38 -24.93
C PRO A 121 7.50 -4.47 -24.71
N GLU A 122 7.87 -3.64 -25.68
CA GLU A 122 8.98 -2.70 -25.54
C GLU A 122 8.62 -1.57 -24.56
N ALA A 123 7.40 -1.03 -24.66
CA ALA A 123 6.92 0.01 -23.76
C ALA A 123 6.86 -0.48 -22.29
N ILE A 124 6.33 -1.69 -22.07
CA ILE A 124 6.28 -2.35 -20.76
C ILE A 124 7.69 -2.53 -20.19
N ASN A 125 8.61 -3.09 -20.96
CA ASN A 125 9.98 -3.31 -20.49
C ASN A 125 10.70 -2.00 -20.15
N SER A 126 10.48 -0.94 -20.94
CA SER A 126 11.07 0.36 -20.68
C SER A 126 10.58 0.97 -19.37
N ILE A 127 9.28 0.90 -19.09
CA ILE A 127 8.71 1.47 -17.86
C ILE A 127 9.09 0.62 -16.64
N LEU A 128 9.02 -0.71 -16.72
CA LEU A 128 9.40 -1.60 -15.62
C LEU A 128 10.87 -1.44 -15.23
N LYS A 129 11.76 -1.28 -16.21
CA LYS A 129 13.18 -1.01 -15.92
C LYS A 129 13.36 0.31 -15.18
N ALA A 130 12.70 1.37 -15.63
CA ALA A 130 12.79 2.68 -14.99
C ALA A 130 12.20 2.67 -13.57
N MET A 131 11.11 1.91 -13.36
CA MET A 131 10.51 1.67 -12.04
C MET A 131 11.45 0.88 -11.12
N ALA A 132 12.07 -0.19 -11.61
CA ALA A 132 12.98 -1.02 -10.84
C ALA A 132 14.23 -0.24 -10.38
N ASP A 133 14.75 0.67 -11.21
CA ASP A 133 15.84 1.59 -10.84
C ASP A 133 15.46 2.54 -9.69
N LYS A 134 14.15 2.68 -9.40
CA LYS A 134 13.59 3.44 -8.29
C LYS A 134 13.04 2.57 -7.16
N GLY A 135 13.27 1.26 -7.22
CA GLY A 135 12.80 0.31 -6.21
C GLY A 135 11.32 -0.05 -6.33
N PHE A 136 10.68 0.17 -7.48
CA PHE A 136 9.31 -0.29 -7.72
C PHE A 136 9.33 -1.52 -8.63
N TYR A 137 8.68 -2.59 -8.17
CA TYR A 137 8.58 -3.88 -8.86
C TYR A 137 7.11 -4.22 -9.08
N VAL A 138 6.81 -4.88 -10.19
CA VAL A 138 5.43 -5.28 -10.55
C VAL A 138 5.39 -6.80 -10.60
N ASP A 139 4.56 -7.40 -9.76
CA ASP A 139 4.48 -8.86 -9.57
C ASP A 139 3.09 -9.40 -9.95
N LEU A 140 2.59 -8.96 -11.10
CA LEU A 140 1.33 -9.49 -11.63
C LEU A 140 1.52 -10.91 -12.19
N LYS A 141 0.43 -11.66 -12.23
CA LYS A 141 0.34 -12.92 -12.98
C LYS A 141 0.47 -12.66 -14.48
N ASP A 142 0.63 -13.75 -15.22
CA ASP A 142 0.66 -13.76 -16.69
C ASP A 142 -0.72 -13.37 -17.25
N ILE A 143 -0.95 -12.06 -17.35
CA ILE A 143 -2.16 -11.41 -17.86
C ILE A 143 -1.85 -10.74 -19.21
N PRO A 144 -2.86 -10.41 -20.03
CA PRO A 144 -2.65 -9.76 -21.32
C PRO A 144 -1.86 -8.44 -21.22
N ASP A 145 -0.87 -8.24 -22.10
CA ASP A 145 0.06 -7.10 -22.09
C ASP A 145 -0.63 -5.73 -22.01
N ARG A 146 -1.74 -5.55 -22.73
CA ARG A 146 -2.48 -4.29 -22.72
C ARG A 146 -3.09 -3.99 -21.36
N LEU A 147 -3.67 -5.00 -20.72
CA LEU A 147 -4.21 -4.90 -19.36
C LEU A 147 -3.10 -4.67 -18.35
N PHE A 148 -1.96 -5.37 -18.50
CA PHE A 148 -0.77 -5.14 -17.68
C PHE A 148 -0.30 -3.69 -17.79
N TYR A 149 -0.18 -3.17 -19.02
CA TYR A 149 0.30 -1.83 -19.27
C TYR A 149 -0.64 -0.76 -18.70
N GLU A 150 -1.95 -0.90 -18.91
CA GLU A 150 -2.96 0.00 -18.34
C GLU A 150 -2.90 0.01 -16.82
N TYR A 151 -2.78 -1.16 -16.19
CA TYR A 151 -2.60 -1.25 -14.75
C TYR A 151 -1.35 -0.52 -14.26
N VAL A 152 -0.21 -0.68 -14.94
CA VAL A 152 1.02 0.04 -14.60
C VAL A 152 0.83 1.56 -14.77
N LEU A 153 0.12 2.00 -15.82
CA LEU A 153 -0.16 3.44 -16.04
C LEU A 153 -0.99 4.05 -14.92
N ASP A 154 -1.96 3.32 -14.37
CA ASP A 154 -2.74 3.80 -13.22
C ASP A 154 -1.85 3.96 -11.98
N TRP A 155 -1.03 2.94 -11.69
CA TRP A 155 -0.15 2.95 -10.51
C TRP A 155 0.91 4.04 -10.52
N ILE A 156 1.45 4.38 -11.69
CA ILE A 156 2.51 5.39 -11.75
C ILE A 156 2.01 6.80 -11.42
N GLU A 157 0.71 7.04 -11.56
CA GLU A 157 0.08 8.32 -11.22
C GLU A 157 -0.41 8.36 -9.77
N GLU A 158 -0.45 7.22 -9.06
CA GLU A 158 -0.78 7.15 -7.64
C GLU A 158 0.39 7.61 -6.76
N GLU A 159 0.07 8.26 -5.63
CA GLU A 159 1.07 8.67 -4.65
C GLU A 159 1.44 7.52 -3.71
N HIS A 160 2.74 7.23 -3.59
CA HIS A 160 3.27 6.18 -2.73
C HIS A 160 4.20 6.76 -1.66
N GLU A 161 4.30 6.08 -0.52
CA GLU A 161 5.29 6.39 0.49
C GLU A 161 6.71 6.20 -0.04
N LEU A 162 7.60 7.15 0.29
CA LEU A 162 8.99 7.08 -0.13
C LEU A 162 9.76 6.02 0.66
N CYS A 163 10.51 5.16 -0.03
CA CYS A 163 11.24 4.04 0.56
C CYS A 163 12.71 3.99 0.06
N PRO A 164 13.59 4.90 0.52
CA PRO A 164 14.99 4.86 0.12
C PRO A 164 15.68 3.60 0.65
N GLY A 165 16.15 2.74 -0.25
CA GLY A 165 16.90 1.54 0.10
C GLY A 165 16.05 0.28 0.30
N GLY A 166 14.73 0.37 0.17
CA GLY A 166 13.84 -0.78 0.06
C GLY A 166 13.22 -0.89 -1.34
N GLY A 167 12.16 -1.69 -1.45
CA GLY A 167 11.39 -1.78 -2.68
C GLY A 167 9.90 -1.99 -2.44
N TRP A 168 9.08 -1.40 -3.30
CA TRP A 168 7.64 -1.62 -3.36
C TRP A 168 7.34 -2.72 -4.37
N HIS A 169 6.52 -3.68 -3.97
CA HIS A 169 6.03 -4.74 -4.83
C HIS A 169 4.55 -4.49 -5.13
N LEU A 170 4.26 -4.22 -6.40
CA LEU A 170 2.92 -3.97 -6.91
C LEU A 170 2.35 -5.31 -7.40
N ASP A 171 1.73 -6.05 -6.49
CA ASP A 171 1.25 -7.42 -6.73
C ASP A 171 -0.17 -7.50 -7.31
N GLY A 172 -0.87 -6.36 -7.35
CA GLY A 172 -2.26 -6.21 -7.80
C GLY A 172 -3.29 -7.12 -7.17
N CYS A 173 -3.02 -7.65 -5.98
CA CYS A 173 -3.96 -8.45 -5.22
C CYS A 173 -4.60 -7.61 -4.11
N THR A 174 -5.88 -7.28 -4.27
CA THR A 174 -6.63 -6.51 -3.27
C THR A 174 -7.17 -7.37 -2.11
N GLY A 175 -7.00 -8.69 -2.20
CA GLY A 175 -7.69 -9.67 -1.34
C GLY A 175 -9.18 -9.87 -1.68
N TYR A 176 -9.75 -9.07 -2.60
CA TYR A 176 -11.13 -9.18 -3.06
C TYR A 176 -11.19 -9.59 -4.53
N CYS A 177 -11.45 -10.87 -4.80
CA CYS A 177 -11.38 -11.41 -6.16
C CYS A 177 -12.40 -10.79 -7.13
N PRO A 178 -13.68 -10.53 -6.78
CA PRO A 178 -14.65 -9.99 -7.74
C PRO A 178 -14.25 -8.65 -8.37
N GLY A 179 -13.44 -7.85 -7.68
CA GLY A 179 -12.86 -6.60 -8.20
C GLY A 179 -11.43 -6.71 -8.71
N CYS A 180 -10.83 -7.91 -8.75
CA CYS A 180 -9.42 -8.09 -9.07
C CYS A 180 -9.21 -8.35 -10.56
N ILE A 181 -8.38 -7.52 -11.22
CA ILE A 181 -8.04 -7.68 -12.65
C ILE A 181 -7.30 -9.00 -12.95
N GLN A 182 -6.67 -9.60 -11.95
CA GLN A 182 -5.93 -10.86 -12.12
C GLN A 182 -6.78 -12.10 -11.87
N ARG A 183 -8.04 -11.93 -11.44
CA ARG A 183 -8.92 -13.03 -11.03
C ARG A 183 -8.95 -14.20 -12.01
N PRO A 184 -9.07 -13.99 -13.34
CA PRO A 184 -9.12 -15.10 -14.29
C PRO A 184 -7.80 -15.87 -14.43
N TRP A 185 -6.68 -15.26 -14.03
CA TRP A 185 -5.34 -15.79 -14.22
C TRP A 185 -4.68 -16.27 -12.93
N CYS A 186 -5.13 -15.83 -11.75
CA CYS A 186 -4.59 -16.24 -10.46
C CYS A 186 -5.26 -17.51 -9.89
N ASP A 187 -4.49 -18.33 -9.17
CA ASP A 187 -4.97 -19.63 -8.65
C ASP A 187 -6.14 -19.47 -7.68
N VAL A 188 -6.05 -18.49 -6.78
CA VAL A 188 -7.12 -18.18 -5.82
C VAL A 188 -8.39 -17.76 -6.56
N GLY A 189 -8.27 -16.85 -7.54
CA GLY A 189 -9.41 -16.35 -8.31
C GLY A 189 -10.09 -17.42 -9.17
N LYS A 190 -9.31 -18.38 -9.69
CA LYS A 190 -9.81 -19.54 -10.45
C LYS A 190 -10.51 -20.58 -9.59
N SER A 191 -10.16 -20.70 -8.32
CA SER A 191 -10.71 -21.75 -7.44
C SER A 191 -11.57 -21.19 -6.30
N SER A 192 -11.90 -19.89 -6.32
CA SER A 192 -12.81 -19.27 -5.38
C SER A 192 -14.12 -18.89 -6.05
N VAL A 193 -15.21 -19.45 -5.53
CA VAL A 193 -16.57 -19.00 -5.81
C VAL A 193 -16.99 -18.00 -4.75
N TRP A 194 -17.39 -16.82 -5.20
CA TRP A 194 -17.88 -15.75 -4.35
C TRP A 194 -19.41 -15.69 -4.41
N PRO A 195 -20.09 -15.27 -3.33
CA PRO A 195 -21.55 -15.14 -3.32
C PRO A 195 -22.11 -14.37 -4.53
N GLU A 196 -21.41 -13.33 -4.96
CA GLU A 196 -21.77 -12.51 -6.12
C GLU A 196 -21.76 -13.29 -7.44
N ASP A 197 -20.98 -14.37 -7.55
CA ASP A 197 -20.97 -15.22 -8.75
C ASP A 197 -22.21 -16.11 -8.83
N GLU A 198 -22.75 -16.51 -7.67
CA GLU A 198 -23.91 -17.38 -7.58
C GLU A 198 -25.19 -16.63 -7.93
N ASP A 199 -25.32 -15.40 -7.45
CA ASP A 199 -26.49 -14.54 -7.67
C ASP A 199 -26.76 -14.29 -9.16
N GLU A 200 -25.72 -14.20 -9.98
CA GLU A 200 -25.84 -13.98 -11.43
C GLU A 200 -25.70 -15.27 -12.26
N GLY A 201 -25.36 -16.39 -11.62
CA GLY A 201 -25.02 -17.65 -12.29
C GLY A 201 -23.80 -17.53 -13.23
N LYS A 202 -22.91 -16.59 -12.93
CA LYS A 202 -21.78 -16.14 -13.76
C LYS A 202 -20.70 -15.56 -12.86
N MET A 203 -19.44 -15.69 -13.27
CA MET A 203 -18.34 -15.05 -12.54
C MET A 203 -18.44 -13.52 -12.63
N THR A 204 -18.47 -12.84 -11.48
CA THR A 204 -18.37 -11.38 -11.40
C THR A 204 -16.95 -10.94 -11.77
N LEU A 205 -16.84 -10.02 -12.74
CA LEU A 205 -15.58 -9.52 -13.26
C LEU A 205 -15.66 -8.00 -13.42
N PRO A 206 -14.55 -7.28 -13.14
CA PRO A 206 -14.49 -5.84 -13.38
C PRO A 206 -14.54 -5.53 -14.89
N GLU A 207 -14.94 -4.30 -15.24
CA GLU A 207 -15.27 -3.89 -16.60
C GLU A 207 -14.11 -4.09 -17.58
N GLU A 208 -12.90 -3.82 -17.11
CA GLU A 208 -11.63 -3.91 -17.79
C GLU A 208 -11.41 -5.32 -18.37
N LEU A 209 -12.00 -6.35 -17.75
CA LEU A 209 -11.83 -7.74 -18.17
C LEU A 209 -12.78 -8.19 -19.26
N LYS A 210 -13.84 -7.43 -19.57
CA LYS A 210 -14.87 -7.86 -20.53
C LYS A 210 -14.35 -8.07 -21.95
N ASN A 211 -13.24 -7.43 -22.30
CA ASN A 211 -12.59 -7.61 -23.60
C ASN A 211 -11.70 -8.86 -23.67
N TYR A 212 -11.37 -9.46 -22.53
CA TYR A 212 -10.38 -10.53 -22.43
C TYR A 212 -11.01 -11.87 -22.03
N VAL A 213 -12.06 -11.85 -21.23
CA VAL A 213 -12.69 -13.05 -20.67
C VAL A 213 -14.21 -12.95 -20.66
N SER A 214 -14.87 -14.10 -20.84
CA SER A 214 -16.33 -14.20 -20.75
C SER A 214 -16.73 -14.72 -19.37
N SER A 215 -17.64 -14.01 -18.68
CA SER A 215 -18.23 -14.43 -17.41
C SER A 215 -19.19 -15.63 -17.53
N SER A 216 -19.15 -16.38 -18.65
CA SER A 216 -20.20 -17.35 -18.98
C SER A 216 -20.42 -18.41 -17.89
N LYS A 217 -21.65 -18.92 -17.83
CA LYS A 217 -22.12 -19.99 -16.95
C LYS A 217 -21.36 -21.32 -17.05
N TYR A 218 -20.45 -21.48 -18.01
CA TYR A 218 -19.61 -22.68 -18.13
C TYR A 218 -18.39 -22.63 -17.20
N SER A 219 -17.99 -21.43 -16.77
CA SER A 219 -16.83 -21.20 -15.92
C SER A 219 -17.12 -21.64 -14.48
N LEU A 220 -18.28 -21.26 -13.93
CA LEU A 220 -18.66 -21.55 -12.55
C LEU A 220 -18.72 -23.07 -12.21
N PRO A 221 -19.30 -23.95 -13.04
CA PRO A 221 -19.28 -25.40 -12.79
C PRO A 221 -17.89 -26.02 -12.88
N ILE A 222 -16.97 -25.46 -13.67
CA ILE A 222 -15.57 -25.93 -13.74
C ILE A 222 -14.86 -25.59 -12.44
N MET A 223 -15.04 -24.38 -11.92
CA MET A 223 -14.45 -23.94 -10.65
C MET A 223 -15.00 -24.74 -9.46
N LEU A 224 -16.32 -24.93 -9.38
CA LEU A 224 -16.94 -25.74 -8.33
C LEU A 224 -16.44 -27.20 -8.37
N LYS A 225 -16.16 -27.73 -9.56
CA LYS A 225 -15.58 -29.05 -9.72
C LYS A 225 -14.14 -29.09 -9.18
N GLU A 226 -13.30 -28.12 -9.54
CA GLU A 226 -11.93 -28.03 -9.03
C GLU A 226 -11.89 -27.86 -7.50
N GLU A 227 -12.80 -27.09 -6.91
CA GLU A 227 -12.92 -26.92 -5.46
C GLU A 227 -13.39 -28.22 -4.77
N SER A 228 -14.31 -28.97 -5.38
CA SER A 228 -14.74 -30.28 -4.88
C SER A 228 -13.65 -31.36 -4.97
N GLU A 229 -12.75 -31.24 -5.96
CA GLU A 229 -11.63 -32.15 -6.19
C GLU A 229 -10.37 -31.76 -5.41
N ASN A 230 -10.25 -30.50 -4.98
CA ASN A 230 -9.20 -29.96 -4.10
C ASN A 230 -9.83 -29.12 -2.97
N PRO A 231 -10.49 -29.75 -1.98
CA PRO A 231 -11.06 -29.02 -0.86
C PRO A 231 -9.93 -28.28 -0.12
N ARG A 232 -10.01 -26.95 -0.08
CA ARG A 232 -9.08 -26.14 0.69
C ARG A 232 -9.37 -26.38 2.17
N ASP A 233 -8.42 -26.97 2.89
CA ASP A 233 -8.41 -26.99 4.36
C ASP A 233 -8.20 -25.56 4.86
N TYR A 234 -9.28 -24.78 4.92
CA TYR A 234 -9.32 -23.59 5.74
C TYR A 234 -9.70 -24.02 7.16
N PHE A 235 -8.73 -23.91 8.06
CA PHE A 235 -8.80 -24.15 9.51
C PHE A 235 -8.85 -25.61 9.96
N ASN A 236 -7.67 -26.16 10.29
CA ASN A 236 -7.52 -26.82 11.58
C ASN A 236 -6.65 -25.90 12.45
N GLU A 237 -7.32 -25.16 13.33
CA GLU A 237 -6.70 -24.68 14.56
C GLU A 237 -6.27 -25.92 15.37
N GLU A 238 -4.98 -26.16 15.50
CA GLU A 238 -4.51 -26.78 16.74
C GLU A 238 -4.13 -25.63 17.68
N GLU A 239 -5.08 -25.36 18.58
CA GLU A 239 -4.82 -24.81 19.91
C GLU A 239 -3.67 -25.58 20.56
N ASP A 240 -2.43 -25.08 20.44
CA ASP A 240 -1.39 -25.47 21.37
C ASP A 240 -1.62 -24.73 22.70
N SER A 241 -2.44 -25.38 23.51
CA SER A 241 -2.60 -25.14 24.94
C SER A 241 -1.24 -25.22 25.64
N PHE A 242 -0.58 -24.09 25.86
CA PHE A 242 0.45 -23.99 26.89
C PHE A 242 -0.20 -23.67 28.24
N ILE A 243 -0.72 -24.72 28.89
CA ILE A 243 -0.84 -24.77 30.35
C ILE A 243 0.34 -25.59 30.88
N SER A 244 1.03 -24.96 31.83
CA SER A 244 2.09 -25.41 32.72
C SER A 244 2.11 -26.90 33.13
N GLU A 245 3.31 -27.48 33.23
CA GLU A 245 3.88 -28.09 34.46
C GLU A 245 5.31 -28.65 34.23
N ASN A 246 6.32 -27.89 34.67
CA ASN A 246 7.45 -28.30 35.54
C ASN A 246 8.51 -27.19 35.65
#